data_AF-A0A529N5X7-F1
#
_entry.id   AF-A0A529N5X7-F1
#
_cell.length_a   1.000
_cell.length_b   1.000
_cell.length_c   1.000
_cell.angle_alpha   90.00
_cell.angle_beta   90.00
_cell.angle_gamma   90.00
#
_symmetry.space_group_name_H-M   'P 1'
#
loop_
_entity.id
_entity.type
_entity.pdbx_description
1 polymer ?
#
loop_
_entity_poly.entity_id
_entity_poly.type
_entity_poly.pdbx_seq_one_letter_code
_entity_poly.pdbx_strand_id
1 'polypeptide(L)' 'GIPVVHANENVGANLQDHVGINYTFKGKLPTLNQILRPWWGKLMVGMQYMLMRSGPLSLSMNNAGGFFRT' A
#
# COMPACT_ATOMS: atom_id res chain seq x y z
N GLY A 1 5.10 39.03 -7.92
CA GLY A 1 4.62 38.03 -8.89
C GLY A 1 5.79 37.49 -9.68
N ILE A 2 5.60 36.38 -10.40
CA ILE A 2 6.63 35.79 -11.28
C ILE A 2 6.41 36.31 -12.72
N PRO A 3 7.44 36.79 -13.43
CA PRO A 3 7.31 37.19 -14.84
C PRO A 3 6.90 36.02 -15.73
N VAL A 4 5.94 36.24 -16.62
CA VAL A 4 5.55 35.24 -17.63
C VAL A 4 6.57 35.27 -18.77
N VAL A 5 7.31 34.18 -18.94
CA VAL A 5 8.22 33.98 -20.08
C VAL A 5 7.48 33.41 -21.29
N HIS A 6 6.52 32.51 -21.04
CA HIS A 6 5.71 31.86 -22.05
C HIS A 6 4.33 31.52 -21.48
N ALA A 7 3.26 31.93 -22.17
CA ALA A 7 1.89 31.63 -21.77
C ALA A 7 1.50 30.24 -22.27
N ASN A 8 1.33 29.28 -21.35
CA ASN A 8 0.86 27.94 -21.66
C ASN A 8 -0.18 27.47 -20.62
N GLU A 9 -1.43 27.42 -21.06
CA GLU A 9 -2.58 27.08 -20.22
C GLU A 9 -2.62 25.60 -19.80
N ASN A 10 -1.83 24.74 -20.45
CA ASN A 10 -1.77 23.33 -20.10
C ASN A 10 -0.91 23.07 -18.85
N VAL A 11 -0.07 24.03 -18.44
CA VAL A 11 0.81 23.86 -17.29
C VAL A 11 -0.04 23.79 -16.02
N GLY A 12 -0.15 22.59 -15.45
CA GLY A 12 -0.98 22.31 -14.27
C GLY A 12 -2.42 21.91 -14.59
N ALA A 13 -2.84 21.95 -15.87
CA ALA A 13 -4.13 21.42 -16.29
C ALA A 13 -4.06 19.90 -16.55
N ASN A 14 -5.22 19.27 -16.73
CA ASN A 14 -5.35 17.86 -17.15
C ASN A 14 -4.74 16.81 -16.20
N LEU A 15 -4.60 17.11 -14.92
CA LEU A 15 -4.28 16.09 -13.91
C LEU A 15 -5.39 15.04 -13.88
N GLN A 16 -5.03 13.78 -14.08
CA GLN A 16 -5.92 12.63 -13.94
C GLN A 16 -5.36 11.72 -12.85
N ASP A 17 -6.24 11.24 -11.98
CA ASP A 17 -5.89 10.30 -10.92
C ASP A 17 -7.02 9.29 -10.71
N HIS A 18 -6.71 8.19 -10.05
CA HIS A 18 -7.69 7.18 -9.66
C HIS A 18 -8.25 7.51 -8.28
N VAL A 19 -9.55 7.78 -8.21
CA VAL A 19 -10.23 7.93 -6.92
C VAL A 19 -10.33 6.56 -6.25
N GLY A 20 -9.60 6.38 -5.16
CA GLY A 20 -9.61 5.17 -4.36
C GLY A 20 -10.66 5.17 -3.26
N ILE A 21 -11.28 4.02 -3.01
CA ILE A 21 -12.14 3.76 -1.85
C ILE A 21 -11.62 2.53 -1.12
N ASN A 22 -11.56 2.59 0.21
CA ASN A 22 -11.08 1.51 1.04
C ASN A 22 -12.22 0.89 1.86
N TYR A 23 -12.31 -0.43 1.84
CA TYR A 23 -13.23 -1.20 2.68
C TYR A 23 -12.43 -2.07 3.64
N THR A 24 -12.78 -2.01 4.93
CA THR A 24 -12.12 -2.82 5.98
C THR A 24 -13.10 -3.83 6.54
N PHE A 25 -12.67 -5.09 6.62
CA PHE A 25 -13.48 -6.21 7.13
C PHE A 25 -12.76 -6.96 8.24
N LYS A 26 -13.52 -7.61 9.13
CA LYS A 26 -12.97 -8.46 10.18
C LYS A 26 -12.63 -9.85 9.63
N GLY A 27 -11.36 -10.23 9.71
CA GLY A 27 -10.91 -11.59 9.36
C GLY A 27 -11.30 -12.62 10.41
N LYS A 28 -11.60 -13.86 9.97
CA LYS A 28 -11.76 -15.03 10.86
C LYS A 28 -10.42 -15.64 11.28
N LEU A 29 -9.38 -15.46 10.47
CA LEU A 29 -8.02 -15.92 10.72
C LEU A 29 -7.12 -14.76 11.17
N PRO A 30 -6.02 -15.04 11.89
CA PRO A 30 -5.06 -14.02 12.28
C PRO A 30 -4.54 -13.21 11.08
N THR A 31 -4.73 -11.90 11.13
CA THR A 31 -4.25 -10.98 10.10
C THR A 31 -2.82 -10.52 10.40
N LEU A 32 -2.12 -9.96 9.40
CA LEU A 32 -0.81 -9.33 9.61
C LEU A 32 -0.86 -8.24 10.68
N ASN A 33 -1.96 -7.47 10.73
CA ASN A 33 -2.17 -6.47 11.77
C ASN A 33 -2.21 -7.07 13.16
N GLN A 34 -2.75 -8.28 13.35
CA GLN A 34 -2.75 -8.96 14.65
C GLN A 34 -1.38 -9.54 14.99
N ILE A 35 -0.71 -10.16 14.02
CA ILE A 35 0.62 -10.77 14.19
C ILE A 35 1.67 -9.71 14.55
N LEU A 36 1.62 -8.56 13.87
CA LEU A 36 2.61 -7.49 14.01
C LEU A 36 2.24 -6.44 15.06
N ARG A 37 1.06 -6.53 15.70
CA ARG A 37 0.65 -5.59 16.75
C ARG A 37 1.59 -5.61 17.98
N PRO A 38 1.89 -6.76 18.61
CA PRO A 38 2.83 -6.79 19.73
C PRO A 38 4.29 -6.69 19.27
N TRP A 39 5.16 -6.14 20.12
CA TRP A 39 6.58 -5.93 19.80
C TRP A 39 7.34 -7.26 19.58
N TRP A 40 7.02 -8.30 20.35
CA TRP A 40 7.64 -9.62 20.18
C TRP A 40 7.22 -10.29 18.87
N GLY A 41 6.00 -10.04 18.38
CA GLY A 41 5.54 -10.53 17.08
C GLY A 41 6.37 -9.94 15.94
N LYS A 42 6.70 -8.64 16.04
CA LYS A 42 7.62 -7.98 15.10
C LYS A 42 9.02 -8.58 15.17
N LEU A 43 9.55 -8.85 16.37
CA LEU A 43 10.86 -9.46 16.55
C LEU A 43 10.94 -10.84 15.88
N MET A 44 9.96 -11.71 16.15
CA MET A 44 9.92 -13.07 15.59
C MET A 44 9.85 -13.05 14.06
N VAL A 45 8.98 -12.21 13.49
CA VAL A 45 8.85 -12.05 12.04
C VAL A 45 10.14 -11.46 11.43
N GLY A 46 10.78 -10.51 12.10
CA GLY A 46 12.06 -9.95 11.68
C GLY A 46 13.17 -10.99 11.64
N MET A 47 13.28 -11.80 12.70
CA MET A 47 14.25 -12.90 12.77
C MET A 47 14.01 -13.95 11.68
N GLN A 48 12.75 -14.35 11.45
CA GLN A 48 12.39 -15.28 10.38
C GLN A 48 12.88 -14.77 9.02
N TYR A 49 12.66 -13.49 8.72
CA TYR A 49 13.09 -12.90 7.47
C TYR A 49 14.63 -12.83 7.37
N MET A 50 15.32 -12.41 8.42
CA MET A 50 16.79 -12.31 8.40
C MET A 50 17.47 -13.67 8.18
N LEU A 51 16.94 -14.73 8.81
CA LEU A 51 17.55 -16.06 8.79
C LEU A 51 17.13 -16.89 7.57
N MET A 52 15.87 -16.80 7.16
CA MET A 52 15.28 -17.68 6.15
C MET A 52 14.79 -16.96 4.91
N ARG A 53 14.84 -15.62 4.88
CA ARG A 53 14.31 -14.78 3.79
C ARG A 53 12.85 -15.11 3.44
N SER A 54 12.09 -15.51 4.45
CA SER A 54 10.69 -15.94 4.32
C SER A 54 9.79 -15.25 5.34
N GLY A 55 8.48 -15.52 5.25
CA GLY A 55 7.49 -15.05 6.20
C GLY A 55 6.85 -13.71 5.81
N PRO A 56 6.13 -13.06 6.74
CA PRO A 56 5.32 -11.89 6.43
C PRO A 56 6.05 -10.71 5.76
N LEU A 57 7.35 -10.53 6.04
CA LEU A 57 8.14 -9.44 5.47
C LEU A 57 8.60 -9.70 4.04
N SER A 58 8.44 -10.92 3.52
CA SER A 58 8.70 -11.24 2.11
C SER A 58 7.45 -11.15 1.22
N LEU A 59 6.30 -10.73 1.78
CA LEU A 59 5.02 -10.68 1.07
C LEU A 59 4.69 -9.25 0.57
N SER A 60 4.04 -9.17 -0.60
CA SER A 60 3.36 -7.95 -1.05
C SER A 60 2.00 -7.80 -0.34
N MET A 61 1.56 -6.57 -0.11
CA MET A 61 0.27 -6.30 0.55
C MET A 61 -0.93 -6.63 -0.36
N ASN A 62 -0.75 -6.58 -1.68
CA ASN A 62 -1.81 -6.76 -2.68
C ASN A 62 -1.80 -8.18 -3.23
N ASN A 63 -2.40 -9.12 -2.49
CA ASN A 63 -2.37 -10.55 -2.83
C ASN A 63 -3.43 -10.98 -3.85
N ALA A 64 -4.43 -10.16 -4.12
CA ALA A 64 -5.47 -10.41 -5.10
C ALA A 64 -6.02 -9.09 -5.65
N GLY A 65 -6.56 -9.14 -6.88
CA GLY A 65 -7.20 -8.01 -7.54
C GLY A 65 -8.06 -8.49 -8.71
N GLY A 66 -8.91 -7.61 -9.22
CA GLY A 66 -9.78 -7.91 -10.36
C GLY A 66 -10.27 -6.63 -11.03
N PHE A 67 -10.54 -6.72 -12.33
CA PHE A 67 -11.21 -5.68 -13.10
C PHE A 67 -12.69 -6.03 -13.21
N PHE A 68 -13.54 -5.01 -13.13
CA PHE A 68 -14.97 -5.16 -13.27
C PHE A 68 -15.48 -4.17 -14.31
N ARG A 69 -16.42 -4.61 -15.13
CA ARG A 69 -17.15 -3.79 -16.09
C ARG A 69 -18.62 -4.15 -15.98
N THR A 70 -19.46 -3.13 -15.76
CA THR A 70 -20.92 -3.23 -15.83
C THR A 70 -21.40 -3.18 -17.26
#